data_AF-A0A2Z2H305-F1
#
_entry.id   AF-A0A2Z2H305-F1
#
_cell.length_a   1.000
_cell.length_b   1.000
_cell.length_c   1.000
_cell.angle_alpha   90.00
_cell.angle_beta   90.00
_cell.angle_gamma   90.00
#
_symmetry.space_group_name_H-M   'P 1'
#
loop_
_entity.id
_entity.type
_entity.pdbx_description
1 polymer ?
#
loop_
_entity_poly.entity_id
_entity_poly.type
_entity_poly.pdbx_seq_one_letter_code
_entity_poly.pdbx_strand_id
1 'polypeptide(L)'
;MATAWINRLGSGNGLGIGGDRVMAKTRPLHWQEPATAPCPACNGTGEWSGMFSSGPCAACDGTGLVGEDGEPLDQTDLLAIIRRQRDRQQDRLRRLWHTPGVPEAVERHRQQQAQNERDQHAEHKHRLRGA
;
A
#
# COMPACT_ATOMS: atom_id res chain seq x y z
N MET A 1 -10.97 56.05 -18.26
CA MET A 1 -10.00 57.17 -18.24
C MET A 1 -8.64 56.59 -17.89
N ALA A 2 -7.73 56.66 -18.84
CA ALA A 2 -6.34 56.22 -18.74
C ALA A 2 -5.51 57.21 -17.93
N THR A 3 -4.46 56.74 -17.25
CA THR A 3 -3.07 57.25 -17.40
C THR A 3 -2.10 56.38 -16.60
N ALA A 4 -1.13 55.83 -17.33
CA ALA A 4 0.06 55.14 -16.85
C ALA A 4 1.26 56.09 -16.89
N TRP A 5 2.05 56.23 -15.82
CA TRP A 5 3.39 56.83 -15.79
C TRP A 5 4.08 56.30 -14.51
N ILE A 6 5.37 55.92 -14.37
CA ILE A 6 6.55 55.78 -15.25
C ILE A 6 7.59 54.94 -14.45
N ASN A 7 8.40 54.12 -15.14
CA ASN A 7 9.63 53.52 -14.64
C ASN A 7 10.78 54.55 -14.66
N ARG A 8 11.63 54.65 -13.62
CA ARG A 8 13.03 55.05 -13.81
C ARG A 8 14.00 54.51 -12.76
N LEU A 9 15.06 53.90 -13.30
CA LEU A 9 16.18 53.21 -12.69
C LEU A 9 17.19 54.14 -11.99
N GLY A 10 17.90 53.58 -11.00
CA GLY A 10 19.19 54.06 -10.48
C GLY A 10 19.63 53.17 -9.32
N SER A 11 20.42 52.11 -9.55
CA SER A 11 21.89 52.10 -9.61
C SER A 11 22.56 52.08 -8.23
N GLY A 12 23.35 51.04 -7.93
CA GLY A 12 24.37 51.13 -6.88
C GLY A 12 24.63 49.86 -6.05
N ASN A 13 25.42 48.94 -6.61
CA ASN A 13 26.48 48.17 -5.96
C ASN A 13 26.34 47.82 -4.47
N GLY A 14 25.93 46.58 -4.20
CA GLY A 14 26.19 45.89 -2.93
C GLY A 14 27.03 44.64 -3.20
N LEU A 15 28.31 44.69 -2.86
CA LEU A 15 29.20 43.53 -2.77
C LEU A 15 28.51 42.44 -1.95
N GLY A 16 28.32 41.26 -2.54
CA GLY A 16 27.63 40.15 -1.91
C GLY A 16 28.21 38.82 -2.36
N ILE A 17 29.36 38.47 -1.80
CA ILE A 17 29.78 37.11 -1.44
C ILE A 17 29.52 36.02 -2.49
N GLY A 18 30.58 35.64 -3.20
CA GLY A 18 30.64 34.42 -3.99
C GLY A 18 30.26 33.22 -3.12
N GLY A 19 29.13 32.62 -3.45
CA GLY A 19 28.66 31.36 -2.93
C GLY A 19 27.77 30.78 -4.00
N ASP A 20 28.35 29.95 -4.85
CA ASP A 20 27.64 29.12 -5.82
C ASP A 20 26.67 28.21 -5.05
N ARG A 21 25.50 28.74 -4.69
CA ARG A 21 24.34 27.92 -4.39
C ARG A 21 23.92 27.32 -5.71
N VAL A 22 24.49 26.16 -6.00
CA VAL A 22 23.87 25.16 -6.87
C VAL A 22 22.40 25.11 -6.45
N MET A 23 21.52 25.65 -7.29
CA MET A 23 20.09 25.49 -7.19
C MET A 23 19.85 23.98 -7.25
N ALA A 24 19.80 23.36 -6.07
CA ALA A 24 19.37 21.98 -5.93
C ALA A 24 17.96 21.96 -6.52
N LYS A 25 17.85 21.47 -7.76
CA LYS A 25 16.56 21.18 -8.39
C LYS A 25 15.80 20.35 -7.37
N THR A 26 14.82 20.97 -6.72
CA THR A 26 13.88 20.30 -5.84
C THR A 26 13.21 19.24 -6.70
N ARG A 27 13.70 17.99 -6.59
CA ARG A 27 13.03 16.85 -7.17
C ARG A 27 11.58 16.93 -6.69
N PRO A 28 10.59 16.80 -7.56
CA PRO A 28 9.21 16.74 -7.11
C PRO A 28 9.10 15.62 -6.08
N LEU A 29 8.87 15.98 -4.81
CA LEU A 29 8.69 15.05 -3.70
C LEU A 29 7.37 14.27 -3.80
N HIS A 30 6.59 14.51 -4.85
CA HIS A 30 5.36 13.78 -5.13
C HIS A 30 5.69 12.63 -6.07
N TRP A 31 5.89 11.43 -5.50
CA TRP A 31 5.81 10.22 -6.31
C TRP A 31 4.37 10.09 -6.82
N GLN A 32 4.21 10.00 -8.14
CA GLN A 32 2.94 9.73 -8.80
C GLN A 32 2.80 8.23 -8.98
N GLU A 33 1.61 7.70 -8.68
CA GLU A 33 1.32 6.28 -8.86
C GLU A 33 1.28 5.99 -10.37
N PRO A 34 2.15 5.09 -10.88
CA PRO A 34 2.14 4.75 -12.29
C PRO A 34 0.82 4.06 -12.63
N ALA A 35 0.37 4.21 -13.86
CA ALA A 35 -0.82 3.52 -14.33
C ALA A 35 -0.56 2.01 -14.37
N THR A 36 -1.41 1.25 -13.68
CA THR A 36 -1.30 -0.21 -13.58
C THR A 36 -2.61 -0.87 -13.97
N ALA A 37 -2.52 -2.01 -14.66
CA ALA A 37 -3.64 -2.87 -14.98
C ALA A 37 -3.51 -4.23 -14.26
N PRO A 38 -4.64 -4.94 -14.01
CA PRO A 38 -4.56 -6.32 -13.55
C PRO A 38 -3.85 -7.18 -14.60
N CYS A 39 -2.92 -8.02 -14.15
CA CYS A 39 -2.20 -8.92 -15.04
C CYS A 39 -3.18 -9.84 -15.78
N PRO A 40 -3.18 -9.87 -17.12
CA PRO A 40 -4.11 -10.70 -17.88
C PRO A 40 -3.82 -12.19 -17.75
N ALA A 41 -2.58 -12.57 -17.44
CA ALA A 41 -2.19 -13.99 -17.30
C ALA A 41 -2.76 -14.64 -16.03
N CYS A 42 -2.89 -13.89 -14.94
CA CYS A 42 -3.45 -14.39 -13.67
C CYS A 42 -4.74 -13.66 -13.26
N ASN A 43 -5.31 -12.82 -14.12
CA ASN A 43 -6.47 -11.97 -13.83
C ASN A 43 -6.34 -11.18 -12.52
N GLY A 44 -5.13 -10.69 -12.22
CA GLY A 44 -4.86 -9.90 -11.03
C GLY A 44 -4.69 -10.66 -9.72
N THR A 45 -4.72 -12.00 -9.72
CA THR A 45 -4.51 -12.79 -8.49
C THR A 45 -3.07 -12.76 -7.97
N GLY A 46 -2.10 -12.52 -8.86
CA GLY A 46 -0.67 -12.70 -8.56
C GLY A 46 -0.23 -14.17 -8.51
N GLU A 47 -1.15 -15.12 -8.61
CA GLU A 47 -0.86 -16.54 -8.52
C GLU A 47 -1.44 -17.29 -9.72
N TRP A 48 -0.68 -18.25 -10.24
CA TRP A 48 -1.24 -19.26 -11.13
C TRP A 48 -1.68 -20.46 -10.30
N SER A 49 -2.80 -21.08 -10.69
CA SER A 49 -3.30 -22.30 -10.08
C SER A 49 -3.41 -23.41 -11.13
N GLY A 50 -2.76 -24.54 -10.84
CA GLY A 50 -2.90 -25.80 -11.58
C GLY A 50 -3.59 -26.85 -10.71
N MET A 51 -3.86 -28.02 -11.31
CA MET A 51 -4.57 -29.11 -10.63
C MET A 51 -3.83 -29.66 -9.40
N PHE A 52 -2.51 -29.55 -9.36
CA PHE A 52 -1.65 -30.16 -8.32
C PHE A 52 -0.70 -29.18 -7.63
N SER A 53 -0.68 -27.91 -8.05
CA SER A 53 0.18 -26.89 -7.46
C SER A 53 -0.32 -25.49 -7.79
N SER A 54 0.06 -24.52 -6.97
CA SER A 54 -0.06 -23.10 -7.25
C SER A 54 1.31 -22.44 -7.05
N GLY A 55 1.51 -21.30 -7.68
CA GLY A 55 2.75 -20.55 -7.55
C GLY A 55 2.61 -19.10 -8.00
N PRO A 56 3.65 -18.28 -7.80
CA PRO A 56 3.64 -16.89 -8.22
C PRO A 56 3.55 -16.80 -9.75
N CYS A 57 2.69 -15.92 -10.25
CA CYS A 57 2.55 -15.70 -11.69
C CYS A 57 3.84 -15.12 -12.26
N ALA A 58 4.47 -15.83 -13.20
CA ALA A 58 5.72 -15.40 -13.84
C ALA A 58 5.57 -14.15 -14.73
N ALA A 59 4.36 -13.86 -15.23
CA ALA A 59 4.11 -12.71 -16.09
C ALA A 59 4.01 -11.37 -15.34
N CYS A 60 3.87 -11.41 -14.01
CA CYS A 60 3.81 -10.21 -13.17
C CYS A 60 4.64 -10.36 -11.89
N ASP A 61 5.58 -11.31 -11.86
CA ASP A 61 6.42 -11.63 -10.70
C ASP A 61 5.65 -11.84 -9.39
N GLY A 62 4.46 -12.43 -9.49
CA GLY A 62 3.62 -12.73 -8.33
C GLY A 62 2.78 -11.55 -7.82
N THR A 63 2.83 -10.39 -8.48
CA THR A 63 2.23 -9.15 -7.96
C THR A 63 0.76 -8.97 -8.35
N GLY A 64 0.34 -9.63 -9.42
CA GLY A 64 -0.99 -9.47 -10.02
C GLY A 64 -1.15 -8.17 -10.81
N LEU A 65 -0.11 -7.33 -10.90
CA LEU A 65 -0.18 -6.02 -11.56
C LEU A 65 0.86 -5.93 -12.66
N VAL A 66 0.49 -5.29 -13.77
CA VAL A 66 1.37 -4.98 -14.90
C VAL A 66 1.23 -3.50 -15.25
N GLY A 67 2.24 -2.95 -15.93
CA GLY A 67 2.16 -1.61 -16.51
C GLY A 67 1.16 -1.53 -17.66
N GLU A 68 0.95 -0.34 -18.22
CA GLU A 68 0.06 -0.14 -19.38
C GLU A 68 0.47 -0.95 -20.61
N ASP A 69 1.78 -1.18 -20.77
CA ASP A 69 2.35 -1.96 -21.88
C ASP A 69 2.20 -3.48 -21.69
N GLY A 70 1.65 -3.92 -20.55
CA GLY A 70 1.52 -5.34 -20.20
C GLY A 70 2.80 -5.99 -19.65
N GLU A 71 3.89 -5.21 -19.55
CA GLU A 71 5.15 -5.64 -18.95
C GLU A 71 5.09 -5.62 -17.41
N PRO A 72 5.94 -6.43 -16.74
CA PRO A 72 6.11 -6.36 -15.30
C PRO A 72 6.52 -4.95 -14.86
N LEU A 73 5.99 -4.52 -13.72
CA LEU A 73 6.33 -3.23 -13.13
C LEU A 73 7.79 -3.21 -12.68
N ASP A 74 8.46 -2.06 -12.83
CA ASP A 74 9.78 -1.87 -12.25
C ASP A 74 9.73 -2.09 -10.73
N GLN A 75 10.78 -2.68 -10.17
CA GLN A 75 10.83 -3.03 -8.76
C GLN A 75 10.65 -1.82 -7.83
N THR A 76 11.12 -0.64 -8.24
CA THR A 76 11.00 0.60 -7.47
C THR A 76 9.54 1.05 -7.37
N ASP A 77 8.83 0.99 -8.50
CA ASP A 77 7.42 1.38 -8.59
C ASP A 77 6.52 0.37 -7.90
N LEU A 78 6.82 -0.92 -8.07
CA LEU A 78 6.13 -2.00 -7.39
C LEU A 78 6.21 -1.85 -5.86
N LEU A 79 7.41 -1.60 -5.33
CA LEU A 79 7.59 -1.39 -3.88
C LEU A 79 6.79 -0.20 -3.37
N ALA A 80 6.73 0.90 -4.13
CA ALA A 80 5.95 2.07 -3.77
C ALA A 80 4.44 1.78 -3.78
N ILE A 81 3.94 1.04 -4.78
CA ILE A 81 2.54 0.59 -4.86
C ILE A 81 2.18 -0.31 -3.68
N ILE A 82 2.97 -1.36 -3.41
CA ILE A 82 2.70 -2.32 -2.33
C ILE A 82 2.68 -1.61 -0.97
N ARG A 83 3.61 -0.67 -0.72
CA ARG A 83 3.60 0.14 0.51
C ARG A 83 2.31 0.93 0.65
N ARG A 84 1.86 1.61 -0.41
CA ARG A 84 0.59 2.35 -0.38
C ARG A 84 -0.62 1.44 -0.20
N GLN A 85 -0.65 0.29 -0.86
CA GLN A 85 -1.74 -0.68 -0.68
C GLN A 85 -1.80 -1.18 0.76
N ARG A 86 -0.65 -1.55 1.34
CA ARG A 86 -0.54 -1.91 2.75
C ARG A 86 -1.06 -0.78 3.65
N ASP A 87 -0.62 0.45 3.42
CA ASP A 87 -1.02 1.60 4.23
C ASP A 87 -2.54 1.85 4.13
N ARG A 88 -3.13 1.76 2.92
CA ARG A 88 -4.59 1.81 2.72
C ARG A 88 -5.32 0.71 3.50
N GLN A 89 -4.81 -0.51 3.52
CA GLN A 89 -5.40 -1.61 4.29
C GLN A 89 -5.26 -1.39 5.80
N GLN A 90 -4.11 -0.90 6.26
CA GLN A 90 -3.89 -0.56 7.67
C GLN A 90 -4.84 0.55 8.13
N ASP A 91 -5.02 1.59 7.33
CA ASP A 91 -5.98 2.66 7.64
C ASP A 91 -7.41 2.14 7.68
N ARG A 92 -7.79 1.27 6.75
CA ARG A 92 -9.10 0.62 6.75
C ARG A 92 -9.31 -0.20 8.03
N LEU A 93 -8.33 -1.03 8.40
CA LEU A 93 -8.38 -1.83 9.63
C LEU A 93 -8.47 -0.92 10.86
N ARG A 94 -7.66 0.15 10.91
CA ARG A 94 -7.69 1.13 12.01
C ARG A 94 -9.08 1.75 12.15
N ARG A 95 -9.71 2.17 11.05
CA ARG A 95 -11.08 2.71 11.08
C ARG A 95 -12.11 1.70 11.57
N LEU A 96 -12.00 0.44 11.12
CA LEU A 96 -12.87 -0.64 11.61
C LEU A 96 -12.72 -0.85 13.11
N TRP A 97 -11.49 -0.87 13.63
CA TRP A 97 -11.23 -0.99 15.07
C TRP A 97 -11.77 0.16 15.91
N HIS A 98 -11.87 1.37 15.35
CA HIS A 98 -12.47 2.53 16.04
C HIS A 98 -13.99 2.61 15.89
N THR A 99 -14.61 1.69 15.15
CA THR A 99 -16.07 1.65 15.03
C THR A 99 -16.66 1.13 16.36
N PRO A 100 -17.61 1.85 16.99
CA PRO A 100 -18.23 1.41 18.24
C PRO A 100 -18.84 0.01 18.11
N GLY A 101 -18.63 -0.85 19.11
CA GLY A 101 -19.16 -2.21 19.13
C GLY A 101 -18.30 -3.26 18.43
N VAL A 102 -17.33 -2.87 17.58
CA VAL A 102 -16.42 -3.81 16.92
C VAL A 102 -15.45 -4.47 17.91
N PRO A 103 -14.77 -3.72 18.81
CA PRO A 103 -13.88 -4.35 19.79
C PRO A 103 -14.60 -5.39 20.66
N GLU A 104 -15.80 -5.08 21.12
CA GLU A 104 -16.62 -5.97 21.95
C GLU A 104 -17.09 -7.20 21.18
N ALA A 105 -17.45 -7.05 19.91
CA ALA A 105 -17.81 -8.16 19.04
C ALA A 105 -16.63 -9.11 18.81
N VAL A 106 -15.43 -8.56 18.57
CA VAL A 106 -14.20 -9.36 18.40
C VAL A 106 -13.86 -10.13 19.67
N GLU A 107 -13.98 -9.49 20.84
CA GLU A 107 -13.70 -10.14 22.12
C GLU A 107 -14.69 -11.27 22.43
N ARG A 108 -16.00 -11.06 22.19
CA ARG A 108 -17.00 -12.13 22.32
C ARG A 108 -16.69 -13.32 21.41
N HIS A 109 -16.27 -13.06 20.17
CA HIS A 109 -15.91 -14.13 19.24
C HIS A 109 -14.69 -14.92 19.72
N ARG A 110 -13.66 -14.25 20.25
CA ARG A 110 -12.48 -14.90 20.84
C ARG A 110 -12.84 -15.79 22.03
N GLN A 111 -13.71 -15.31 22.92
CA GLN A 111 -14.16 -16.09 24.07
C GLN A 111 -14.95 -17.34 23.65
N GLN A 112 -15.81 -17.22 22.64
CA GLN A 112 -16.54 -18.35 22.07
C GLN A 112 -15.58 -19.38 21.44
N GLN A 113 -14.58 -18.94 20.68
CA GLN A 113 -13.58 -19.85 20.10
C GLN A 113 -12.81 -20.60 21.19
N ALA A 114 -12.34 -19.90 22.22
CA ALA A 114 -11.62 -20.52 23.32
C ALA A 114 -12.47 -21.52 24.12
N GLN A 115 -13.78 -21.28 24.26
CA GLN A 115 -14.71 -22.24 24.86
C GLN A 115 -14.88 -23.47 23.96
N ASN A 116 -15.15 -23.26 22.67
CA ASN A 116 -15.31 -24.35 21.70
C ASN A 116 -14.07 -25.26 21.64
N GLU A 117 -12.86 -24.69 21.66
CA GLU A 117 -11.62 -25.46 21.69
C GLU A 117 -11.48 -26.30 22.97
N ARG A 118 -11.88 -25.76 24.12
CA ARG A 118 -11.86 -26.49 25.39
C ARG A 118 -12.87 -27.64 25.40
N ASP A 119 -14.06 -27.38 24.88
CA ASP A 119 -15.13 -28.36 24.80
C ASP A 119 -14.74 -29.50 23.85
N GLN A 120 -14.23 -29.17 22.65
CA GLN A 120 -13.70 -30.16 21.70
C GLN A 120 -12.59 -31.01 22.32
N HIS A 121 -11.68 -30.39 23.07
CA HIS A 121 -10.59 -31.12 23.73
C HIS A 121 -11.10 -32.00 24.89
N ALA A 122 -12.10 -31.55 25.65
CA ALA A 122 -12.74 -32.34 26.70
C ALA A 122 -13.49 -33.54 26.10
N GLU A 123 -14.25 -33.34 25.03
CA GLU A 123 -14.93 -34.40 24.27
C GLU A 123 -13.94 -35.42 23.71
N HIS A 124 -12.83 -34.96 23.13
CA HIS A 124 -11.79 -35.85 22.62
C HIS A 124 -11.18 -36.70 23.74
N LYS A 125 -10.85 -36.10 24.89
CA LYS A 125 -10.37 -36.83 26.07
C LYS A 125 -11.37 -37.83 26.61
N HIS A 126 -12.66 -37.49 26.63
CA HIS A 126 -13.72 -38.39 27.05
C HIS A 126 -13.80 -39.60 26.11
N ARG A 127 -13.73 -39.37 24.78
CA ARG A 127 -13.73 -40.43 23.77
C ARG A 127 -12.55 -41.40 23.94
N LEU A 128 -11.36 -40.90 24.27
CA LEU A 128 -10.17 -41.73 24.45
C LEU A 128 -10.18 -42.56 25.75
N ARG A 129 -10.95 -42.16 26.78
CA ARG A 129 -11.04 -42.89 28.06
C ARG A 129 -12.17 -43.92 28.10
N GLY A 130 -13.09 -43.87 27.14
CA GLY A 130 -14.24 -44.78 27.01
C GLY A 130 -14.06 -45.91 25.98
N ALA A 131 -12.86 -46.05 25.41
CA ALA A 131 -12.42 -47.16 24.58
C ALA A 131 -11.40 -48.01 25.36
#